data_AF-A0A0Q4ZAI6-F1
#
_entry.id   AF-A0A0Q4ZAI6-F1
#
_cell.length_a   1.000
_cell.length_b   1.000
_cell.length_c   1.000
_cell.angle_alpha   90.00
_cell.angle_beta   90.00
_cell.angle_gamma   90.00
#
_symmetry.space_group_name_H-M   'P 1'
#
loop_
_entity.id
_entity.type
_entity.pdbx_description
1 polymer ?
#
loop_
_entity_poly.entity_id
_entity_poly.type
_entity_poly.pdbx_seq_one_letter_code
_entity_poly.pdbx_strand_id
1 'polypeptide(L)'
;MCDAAGTIIEFGANPMLTDVVDQADDRPTLFIGPLITHYGHFLLGTFARLWPLLSWTGPRPRLLCYAEGPLDVLHAQWAALPFLADILARFDLNVEDLVTFQNVTRIPELLLPEPSVKEQDFTYAIYRKLTRFTGEAFYDPAAVDREATPVYLSKARLGSGISRLRNEDALCETLSRQGVDIVFPEALRFPELVRLLSERRMVLGTAGSAFHTAVFAAPNRRILALNWTPPVNANFLLLDALNGTRARYYFVPGSTIGDEPGFHFGWSIPDPEAVAAEMLERVRAFDTLDARDAAEDAARWRAKWIPGWKPVQRWLDRRT
;
A
#
# COMPACT_ATOMS: atom_id res chain seq x y z
N MET A 1 -12.18 24.22 -8.32
CA MET A 1 -11.11 25.22 -8.47
C MET A 1 -11.17 25.81 -9.88
N CYS A 2 -10.95 27.12 -10.03
CA CYS A 2 -11.00 27.79 -11.34
C CYS A 2 -9.71 28.56 -11.63
N ASP A 3 -9.37 28.73 -12.92
CA ASP A 3 -8.28 29.59 -13.36
C ASP A 3 -8.67 31.08 -13.30
N ALA A 4 -7.74 31.96 -13.68
CA ALA A 4 -7.96 33.40 -13.72
C ALA A 4 -9.05 33.85 -14.73
N ALA A 5 -9.39 33.00 -15.72
CA ALA A 5 -10.45 33.24 -16.67
C ALA A 5 -11.81 32.66 -16.22
N GLY A 6 -11.85 32.01 -15.04
CA GLY A 6 -13.05 31.35 -14.52
C GLY A 6 -13.27 29.93 -15.06
N THR A 7 -12.33 29.37 -15.82
CA THR A 7 -12.39 27.99 -16.32
C THR A 7 -12.19 27.02 -15.16
N ILE A 8 -13.05 26.02 -15.04
CA ILE A 8 -12.92 24.98 -14.01
C ILE A 8 -11.72 24.10 -14.35
N ILE A 9 -10.77 23.99 -13.41
CA ILE A 9 -9.57 23.17 -13.56
C ILE A 9 -9.71 21.83 -12.81
N GLU A 10 -10.37 21.85 -11.65
CA GLU A 10 -10.54 20.66 -10.81
C GLU A 10 -11.91 20.62 -10.14
N PHE A 11 -12.53 19.44 -10.19
CA PHE A 11 -13.91 19.18 -9.79
C PHE A 11 -13.98 18.51 -8.40
N GLY A 12 -14.78 19.10 -7.51
CA GLY A 12 -15.29 18.45 -6.29
C GLY A 12 -16.81 18.60 -6.14
N ALA A 13 -17.38 19.68 -6.69
CA ALA A 13 -18.81 19.96 -6.83
C ALA A 13 -19.02 21.05 -7.91
N ASN A 14 -20.27 21.37 -8.26
CA ASN A 14 -20.59 22.50 -9.15
C ASN A 14 -20.02 23.80 -8.57
N PRO A 15 -19.20 24.56 -9.32
CA PRO A 15 -18.65 25.80 -8.80
C PRO A 15 -19.76 26.83 -8.63
N MET A 16 -19.99 27.25 -7.39
CA MET A 16 -20.62 28.54 -7.12
C MET A 16 -19.54 29.59 -7.36
N LEU A 17 -19.56 30.23 -8.53
CA LEU A 17 -18.71 31.40 -8.79
C LEU A 17 -19.22 32.53 -7.88
N THR A 18 -18.58 32.71 -6.73
CA THR A 18 -18.81 33.84 -5.82
C THR A 18 -17.64 34.80 -5.89
N ASP A 19 -17.82 36.02 -5.38
CA ASP A 19 -16.74 36.99 -5.28
C ASP A 19 -15.60 36.44 -4.41
N VAL A 20 -14.36 36.75 -4.81
CA VAL A 20 -13.17 36.45 -4.00
C VAL A 20 -13.25 37.21 -2.69
N VAL A 21 -13.15 36.49 -1.59
CA VAL A 21 -13.25 37.04 -0.24
C VAL A 21 -11.86 37.23 0.37
N ASP A 22 -10.96 36.29 0.12
CA ASP A 22 -9.63 36.25 0.73
C ASP A 22 -8.50 36.14 -0.32
N GLN A 23 -7.28 36.45 0.10
CA GLN A 23 -6.06 36.22 -0.66
C GLN A 23 -5.07 35.37 0.16
N ALA A 24 -4.53 34.33 -0.46
CA ALA A 24 -3.50 33.49 0.15
C ALA A 24 -2.17 34.26 0.30
N ASP A 25 -1.25 33.71 1.10
CA ASP A 25 0.11 34.26 1.16
C ASP A 25 0.81 34.20 -0.21
N ASP A 26 1.84 35.04 -0.40
CA ASP A 26 2.58 35.12 -1.67
C ASP A 26 3.55 33.94 -1.88
N ARG A 27 3.54 32.92 -1.01
CA ARG A 27 4.37 31.73 -1.24
C ARG A 27 3.79 30.94 -2.42
N PRO A 28 4.64 30.34 -3.26
CA PRO A 28 4.19 29.36 -4.24
C PRO A 28 3.35 28.28 -3.56
N THR A 29 2.27 27.86 -4.19
CA THR A 29 1.40 26.81 -3.66
C THR A 29 1.44 25.59 -4.57
N LEU A 30 1.54 24.40 -3.98
CA LEU A 30 1.47 23.11 -4.66
C LEU A 30 0.17 22.41 -4.27
N PHE A 31 -0.66 22.09 -5.25
CA PHE A 31 -1.86 21.30 -4.99
C PHE A 31 -1.52 19.82 -4.84
N ILE A 32 -2.01 19.20 -3.76
CA ILE A 32 -1.73 17.80 -3.42
C ILE A 32 -2.98 16.91 -3.33
N GLY A 33 -4.15 17.38 -3.78
CA GLY A 33 -5.40 16.61 -3.71
C GLY A 33 -6.06 16.64 -2.33
N PRO A 34 -7.05 15.77 -2.07
CA PRO A 34 -7.53 15.55 -0.71
C PRO A 34 -6.39 14.96 0.13
N LEU A 35 -6.22 15.44 1.37
CA LEU A 35 -5.28 14.82 2.30
C LEU A 35 -5.94 13.59 2.92
N ILE A 36 -5.68 12.43 2.32
CA ILE A 36 -6.31 11.18 2.76
C ILE A 36 -5.54 10.64 3.97
N THR A 37 -6.22 10.40 5.09
CA THR A 37 -5.59 9.99 6.35
C THR A 37 -5.29 8.49 6.43
N HIS A 38 -6.00 7.67 5.64
CA HIS A 38 -5.69 6.24 5.52
C HIS A 38 -4.41 6.03 4.70
N TYR A 39 -3.38 5.44 5.33
CA TYR A 39 -2.02 5.32 4.77
C TYR A 39 -1.97 4.79 3.33
N GLY A 40 -2.68 3.70 3.01
CA GLY A 40 -2.66 3.15 1.65
C GLY A 40 -3.20 4.11 0.59
N HIS A 41 -4.24 4.88 0.93
CA HIS A 41 -4.83 5.86 0.01
C HIS A 41 -4.04 7.17 -0.01
N PHE A 42 -3.41 7.57 1.11
CA PHE A 42 -2.45 8.67 1.14
C PHE A 42 -1.35 8.47 0.07
N LEU A 43 -0.78 7.26 0.01
CA LEU A 43 0.28 6.93 -0.93
C LEU A 43 -0.16 7.08 -2.40
N LEU A 44 -1.33 6.54 -2.71
CA LEU A 44 -1.84 6.51 -4.09
C LEU A 44 -2.52 7.82 -4.52
N GLY A 45 -2.93 8.66 -3.57
CA GLY A 45 -3.63 9.91 -3.82
C GLY A 45 -2.77 11.15 -3.57
N THR A 46 -2.55 11.48 -2.29
CA THR A 46 -1.88 12.71 -1.87
C THR A 46 -0.38 12.68 -2.21
N PHE A 47 0.31 11.63 -1.78
CA PHE A 47 1.74 11.47 -1.99
C PHE A 47 2.09 11.43 -3.48
N ALA A 48 1.20 10.85 -4.30
CA ALA A 48 1.33 10.80 -5.76
C ALA A 48 1.49 12.18 -6.43
N ARG A 49 1.16 13.28 -5.76
CA ARG A 49 1.27 14.65 -6.27
C ARG A 49 2.49 15.42 -5.75
N LEU A 50 3.31 14.82 -4.87
CA LEU A 50 4.51 15.46 -4.31
C LEU A 50 5.72 15.44 -5.25
N TRP A 51 5.63 14.77 -6.40
CA TRP A 51 6.76 14.63 -7.33
C TRP A 51 7.40 15.94 -7.81
N PRO A 52 6.71 17.08 -7.95
CA PRO A 52 7.36 18.34 -8.30
C PRO A 52 8.40 18.79 -7.26
N LEU A 53 8.25 18.36 -6.00
CA LEU A 53 9.19 18.69 -4.92
C LEU A 53 10.60 18.13 -5.16
N LEU A 54 10.74 17.08 -5.97
CA LEU A 54 12.03 16.48 -6.32
C LEU A 54 12.96 17.43 -7.10
N SER A 55 12.38 18.39 -7.82
CA SER A 55 13.11 19.37 -8.62
C SER A 55 12.74 20.81 -8.26
N TRP A 56 12.12 21.02 -7.10
CA TRP A 56 11.64 22.34 -6.69
C TRP A 56 12.81 23.26 -6.38
N THR A 57 12.81 24.44 -7.00
CA THR A 57 13.82 25.49 -6.81
C THR A 57 13.18 26.72 -6.18
N GLY A 58 13.88 27.36 -5.25
CA GLY A 58 13.38 28.55 -4.55
C GLY A 58 12.71 28.22 -3.21
N PRO A 59 11.89 29.15 -2.67
CA PRO A 59 11.17 28.93 -1.42
C PRO A 59 10.28 27.69 -1.48
N ARG A 60 10.23 26.93 -0.38
CA ARG A 60 9.37 25.75 -0.28
C ARG A 60 7.90 26.14 -0.35
N PRO A 61 7.08 25.43 -1.14
CA PRO A 61 5.70 25.82 -1.37
C PRO A 61 4.83 25.57 -0.14
N ARG A 62 3.67 26.22 -0.07
CA ARG A 62 2.54 25.72 0.71
C ARG A 62 1.96 24.49 0.01
N LEU A 63 1.49 23.52 0.77
CA LEU A 63 0.85 22.32 0.27
C LEU A 63 -0.67 22.46 0.41
N LEU A 64 -1.35 22.81 -0.69
CA LEU A 64 -2.79 22.95 -0.71
C LEU A 64 -3.45 21.57 -0.80
N CYS A 65 -4.26 21.24 0.21
CA CYS A 65 -5.07 20.03 0.21
C CYS A 65 -6.55 20.33 0.47
N TYR A 66 -7.43 19.47 -0.03
CA TYR A 66 -8.84 19.51 0.35
C TYR A 66 -9.04 18.86 1.71
N ALA A 67 -9.52 19.66 2.66
CA ALA A 67 -10.00 19.24 3.97
C ALA A 67 -11.00 20.25 4.51
N GLU A 68 -12.05 19.74 5.15
CA GLU A 68 -13.08 20.56 5.79
C GLU A 68 -12.77 20.74 7.28
N GLY A 69 -12.95 21.96 7.79
CA GLY A 69 -12.79 22.28 9.20
C GLY A 69 -11.70 23.32 9.50
N PRO A 70 -11.61 23.74 10.78
CA PRO A 70 -10.61 24.72 11.22
C PRO A 70 -9.18 24.19 11.04
N LEU A 71 -8.28 25.03 10.50
CA LEU A 71 -6.93 24.63 10.12
C LEU A 71 -6.08 24.15 11.32
N ASP A 72 -6.24 24.79 12.48
CA ASP A 72 -5.56 24.41 13.73
C ASP A 72 -5.95 23.02 14.21
N VAL A 73 -7.25 22.67 14.12
CA VAL A 73 -7.76 21.33 14.44
C VAL A 73 -7.23 20.31 13.43
N LEU A 74 -7.21 20.67 12.15
CA LEU A 74 -6.69 19.81 11.09
C LEU A 74 -5.18 19.55 11.26
N HIS A 75 -4.38 20.57 11.56
CA HIS A 75 -2.95 20.43 11.84
C HIS A 75 -2.69 19.48 13.01
N ALA A 76 -3.46 19.58 14.09
CA ALA A 76 -3.34 18.66 15.22
C ALA A 76 -3.66 17.20 14.81
N GLN A 77 -4.67 16.98 13.97
CA GLN A 77 -5.02 15.65 13.44
C GLN A 77 -3.94 15.10 12.51
N TRP A 78 -3.41 15.93 11.62
CA TRP A 78 -2.36 15.55 10.67
C TRP A 78 -1.03 15.27 11.34
N ALA A 79 -0.68 16.02 12.39
CA ALA A 79 0.49 15.77 13.21
C ALA A 79 0.44 14.43 13.95
N ALA A 80 -0.77 13.91 14.22
CA ALA A 80 -0.97 12.59 14.83
C ALA A 80 -0.79 11.41 13.84
N LEU A 81 -0.67 11.68 12.52
CA LEU A 81 -0.45 10.62 11.53
C LEU A 81 1.00 10.11 11.62
N PRO A 82 1.23 8.80 11.83
CA PRO A 82 2.56 8.23 12.14
C PRO A 82 3.54 8.23 10.95
N PHE A 83 3.10 8.72 9.79
CA PHE A 83 3.87 8.77 8.55
C PHE A 83 4.07 10.19 8.02
N LEU A 84 3.17 11.13 8.32
CA LEU A 84 3.09 12.38 7.57
C LEU A 84 4.28 13.29 7.88
N ALA A 85 4.60 13.48 9.16
CA ALA A 85 5.71 14.35 9.57
C ALA A 85 7.05 13.89 9.01
N ASP A 86 7.35 12.58 9.10
CA ASP A 86 8.60 12.02 8.57
C ASP A 86 8.68 12.12 7.03
N ILE A 87 7.55 12.00 6.32
CA ILE A 87 7.49 12.18 4.86
C ILE A 87 7.69 13.65 4.46
N LEU A 88 7.00 14.59 5.12
CA LEU A 88 7.13 16.02 4.83
C LEU A 88 8.56 16.52 5.10
N ALA A 89 9.17 16.05 6.19
CA ALA A 89 10.55 16.40 6.55
C ALA A 89 11.57 16.01 5.46
N ARG A 90 11.28 15.01 4.61
CA ARG A 90 12.14 14.68 3.45
C ARG A 90 12.22 15.80 2.41
N PHE A 91 11.26 16.72 2.40
CA PHE A 91 11.18 17.86 1.50
C PHE A 91 11.44 19.20 2.19
N ASP A 92 11.98 19.18 3.42
CA ASP A 92 12.15 20.36 4.27
C ASP A 92 10.80 21.07 4.58
N LEU A 93 9.72 20.29 4.68
CA LEU A 93 8.36 20.75 4.97
C LEU A 93 7.90 20.17 6.31
N ASN A 94 6.88 20.80 6.89
CA ASN A 94 6.21 20.30 8.09
C ASN A 94 4.68 20.47 7.97
N VAL A 95 3.94 20.06 9.00
CA VAL A 95 2.47 20.07 8.99
C VAL A 95 1.90 21.49 8.82
N GLU A 96 2.58 22.53 9.29
CA GLU A 96 2.18 23.93 9.12
C GLU A 96 2.28 24.42 7.67
N ASP A 97 2.99 23.69 6.81
CA ASP A 97 3.03 23.99 5.38
C ASP A 97 1.78 23.48 4.65
N LEU A 98 0.98 22.60 5.28
CA LEU A 98 -0.31 22.17 4.75
C LEU A 98 -1.35 23.28 4.95
N VAL A 99 -2.09 23.61 3.89
CA VAL A 99 -3.12 24.65 3.91
C VAL A 99 -4.41 24.15 3.27
N THR A 100 -5.53 24.65 3.78
CA THR A 100 -6.87 24.54 3.18
C THR A 100 -7.59 25.87 3.40
N PHE A 101 -8.53 26.21 2.52
CA PHE A 101 -9.26 27.48 2.57
C PHE A 101 -10.75 27.21 2.71
N GLN A 102 -11.38 27.85 3.70
CA GLN A 102 -12.83 27.75 3.92
C GLN A 102 -13.63 28.79 3.11
N ASN A 103 -12.97 29.90 2.73
CA ASN A 103 -13.55 30.95 1.91
C ASN A 103 -13.00 30.89 0.47
N VAL A 104 -13.72 31.51 -0.47
CA VAL A 104 -13.23 31.69 -1.84
C VAL A 104 -11.99 32.58 -1.81
N THR A 105 -10.85 31.94 -2.03
CA THR A 105 -9.53 32.52 -1.83
C THR A 105 -8.78 32.59 -3.16
N ARG A 106 -8.23 33.77 -3.47
CA ARG A 106 -7.32 33.92 -4.60
C ARG A 106 -5.93 33.43 -4.20
N ILE A 107 -5.42 32.49 -4.98
CA ILE A 107 -4.06 31.97 -4.84
C ILE A 107 -3.21 32.59 -5.95
N PRO A 108 -2.18 33.38 -5.64
CA PRO A 108 -1.39 34.09 -6.65
C PRO A 108 -0.68 33.14 -7.63
N GLU A 109 -0.07 32.07 -7.10
CA GLU A 109 0.66 31.07 -7.87
C GLU A 109 0.31 29.67 -7.35
N LEU A 110 -0.25 28.84 -8.25
CA LEU A 110 -0.62 27.47 -7.94
C LEU A 110 -0.06 26.50 -9.00
N LEU A 111 0.76 25.55 -8.56
CA LEU A 111 1.13 24.40 -9.37
C LEU A 111 0.12 23.27 -9.13
N LEU A 112 -0.49 22.79 -10.22
CA LEU A 112 -1.41 21.65 -10.22
C LEU A 112 -0.78 20.44 -10.92
N PRO A 113 -0.10 19.53 -10.20
CA PRO A 113 0.44 18.33 -10.79
C PRO A 113 -0.64 17.25 -10.98
N GLU A 114 -0.58 16.57 -12.13
CA GLU A 114 -1.24 15.28 -12.30
C GLU A 114 -0.63 14.24 -11.32
N PRO A 115 -1.45 13.29 -10.80
CA PRO A 115 -0.94 12.26 -9.92
C PRO A 115 0.02 11.34 -10.68
N SER A 116 1.15 11.03 -10.03
CA SER A 116 2.18 10.16 -10.60
C SER A 116 1.89 8.65 -10.46
N VAL A 117 0.74 8.29 -9.90
CA VAL A 117 0.14 6.95 -9.92
C VAL A 117 -1.37 7.09 -10.07
N LYS A 118 -1.97 6.18 -10.82
CA LYS A 118 -3.42 6.01 -10.91
C LYS A 118 -3.79 4.66 -10.30
N GLU A 119 -4.54 4.72 -9.21
CA GLU A 119 -4.97 3.54 -8.46
C GLU A 119 -5.60 2.47 -9.37
N GLN A 120 -5.11 1.23 -9.22
CA GLN A 120 -5.52 0.02 -9.96
C GLN A 120 -5.37 0.10 -11.49
N ASP A 121 -4.58 1.05 -12.01
CA ASP A 121 -4.39 1.24 -13.45
C ASP A 121 -2.89 1.25 -13.80
N PHE A 122 -2.16 2.33 -13.53
CA PHE A 122 -0.75 2.47 -13.90
C PHE A 122 0.06 3.37 -12.96
N THR A 123 1.39 3.31 -13.08
CA THR A 123 2.34 4.18 -12.39
C THR A 123 3.28 4.89 -13.38
N TYR A 124 3.71 6.10 -13.04
CA TYR A 124 4.75 6.80 -13.79
C TYR A 124 6.13 6.57 -13.15
N ALA A 125 7.19 6.59 -13.98
CA ALA A 125 8.57 6.43 -13.50
C ALA A 125 9.00 7.51 -12.49
N ILE A 126 8.37 8.68 -12.50
CA ILE A 126 8.63 9.74 -11.51
C ILE A 126 8.20 9.32 -10.10
N TYR A 127 7.15 8.51 -9.96
CA TYR A 127 6.71 8.00 -8.66
C TYR A 127 7.77 7.07 -8.05
N ARG A 128 8.48 6.27 -8.86
CA ARG A 128 9.65 5.49 -8.39
C ARG A 128 10.75 6.40 -7.82
N LYS A 129 11.04 7.52 -8.50
CA LYS A 129 12.04 8.49 -8.02
C LYS A 129 11.60 9.12 -6.70
N LEU A 130 10.31 9.44 -6.61
CA LEU A 130 9.68 10.01 -5.43
C LEU A 130 9.78 9.08 -4.22
N THR A 131 9.31 7.83 -4.35
CA THR A 131 9.34 6.86 -3.25
C THR A 131 10.76 6.53 -2.82
N ARG A 132 11.70 6.40 -3.77
CA ARG A 132 13.12 6.18 -3.48
C ARG A 132 13.72 7.33 -2.68
N PHE A 133 13.56 8.57 -3.16
CA PHE A 133 14.06 9.76 -2.47
C PHE A 133 13.50 9.86 -1.04
N THR A 134 12.20 9.61 -0.86
CA THR A 134 11.58 9.64 0.46
C THR A 134 12.15 8.55 1.37
N GLY A 135 12.30 7.32 0.88
CA GLY A 135 12.67 6.15 1.69
C GLY A 135 14.16 5.96 1.97
N GLU A 136 15.05 6.40 1.06
CA GLU A 136 16.50 6.12 1.14
C GLU A 136 17.21 6.70 2.37
N ALA A 137 16.60 7.67 3.06
CA ALA A 137 17.12 8.22 4.31
C ALA A 137 16.89 7.31 5.52
N PHE A 138 16.03 6.29 5.40
CA PHE A 138 15.55 5.49 6.53
C PHE A 138 16.09 4.06 6.57
N TYR A 139 17.03 3.71 5.70
CA TYR A 139 17.73 2.43 5.77
C TYR A 139 19.20 2.59 5.40
N ASP A 140 20.04 1.72 5.94
CA ASP A 140 21.45 1.60 5.57
C ASP A 140 21.58 0.53 4.47
N PRO A 141 22.11 0.87 3.27
CA PRO A 141 22.40 -0.11 2.23
C PRO A 141 23.25 -1.30 2.69
N ALA A 142 24.13 -1.12 3.68
CA ALA A 142 24.96 -2.19 4.24
C ALA A 142 24.19 -3.13 5.19
N ALA A 143 23.02 -2.70 5.69
CA ALA A 143 22.16 -3.49 6.56
C ALA A 143 21.07 -4.25 5.78
N VAL A 144 20.99 -4.07 4.47
CA VAL A 144 19.97 -4.70 3.62
C VAL A 144 20.10 -6.22 3.66
N ASP A 145 18.97 -6.90 3.89
CA ASP A 145 18.88 -8.37 4.02
C ASP A 145 19.79 -8.98 5.10
N ARG A 146 20.31 -8.17 6.03
CA ARG A 146 21.21 -8.62 7.11
C ARG A 146 20.49 -9.57 8.07
N GLU A 147 19.19 -9.38 8.27
CA GLU A 147 18.39 -10.22 9.14
C GLU A 147 17.77 -11.38 8.33
N ALA A 148 18.29 -12.59 8.57
CA ALA A 148 17.84 -13.80 7.91
C ALA A 148 16.51 -14.32 8.50
N THR A 149 16.21 -13.98 9.75
CA THR A 149 14.98 -14.35 10.44
C THR A 149 13.78 -13.68 9.75
N PRO A 150 12.82 -14.44 9.21
CA PRO A 150 11.62 -13.87 8.62
C PRO A 150 10.82 -13.06 9.65
N VAL A 151 10.12 -12.04 9.19
CA VAL A 151 9.17 -11.28 10.01
C VAL A 151 7.76 -11.47 9.47
N TYR A 152 6.76 -11.59 10.32
CA TYR A 152 5.34 -11.54 9.98
C TYR A 152 4.72 -10.25 10.50
N LEU A 153 4.13 -9.47 9.58
CA LEU A 153 3.41 -8.23 9.87
C LEU A 153 1.97 -8.56 10.26
N SER A 154 1.72 -8.63 11.56
CA SER A 154 0.41 -8.95 12.13
C SER A 154 -0.47 -7.72 12.23
N LYS A 155 -1.78 -7.91 12.05
CA LYS A 155 -2.80 -6.88 12.31
C LYS A 155 -3.65 -7.22 13.54
N ALA A 156 -3.24 -8.17 14.36
CA ALA A 156 -4.08 -8.69 15.44
C ALA A 156 -4.43 -7.63 16.51
N ARG A 157 -3.60 -6.59 16.66
CA ARG A 157 -3.81 -5.47 17.60
C ARG A 157 -4.47 -4.25 16.95
N LEU A 158 -4.74 -4.29 15.65
CA LEU A 158 -5.40 -3.20 14.95
C LEU A 158 -6.87 -3.14 15.38
N GLY A 159 -7.33 -1.98 15.82
CA GLY A 159 -8.72 -1.77 16.26
C GLY A 159 -9.71 -1.51 15.12
N SER A 160 -9.22 -1.01 13.98
CA SER A 160 -10.05 -0.71 12.81
C SER A 160 -9.26 -0.71 11.51
N GLY A 161 -9.94 -0.96 10.39
CA GLY A 161 -9.30 -0.97 9.07
C GLY A 161 -10.16 -1.60 7.97
N ILE A 162 -9.54 -1.99 6.86
CA ILE A 162 -10.27 -2.59 5.73
C ILE A 162 -10.65 -4.04 6.06
N SER A 163 -9.68 -4.88 6.45
CA SER A 163 -9.91 -6.30 6.69
C SER A 163 -9.23 -6.80 7.96
N ARG A 164 -9.81 -7.82 8.60
CA ARG A 164 -9.22 -8.53 9.75
C ARG A 164 -9.21 -10.04 9.52
N LEU A 165 -8.07 -10.69 9.77
CA LEU A 165 -8.00 -12.15 9.83
C LEU A 165 -8.37 -12.58 11.27
N ARG A 166 -9.54 -13.19 11.45
CA ARG A 166 -10.12 -13.44 12.79
C ARG A 166 -9.34 -14.44 13.63
N ASN A 167 -8.69 -15.40 12.98
CA ASN A 167 -7.86 -16.42 13.60
C ASN A 167 -6.36 -16.19 13.36
N GLU A 168 -5.96 -14.92 13.21
CA GLU A 168 -4.55 -14.53 13.04
C GLU A 168 -3.69 -14.87 14.27
N ASP A 169 -4.25 -14.86 15.48
CA ASP A 169 -3.50 -15.19 16.70
C ASP A 169 -2.93 -16.62 16.67
N ALA A 170 -3.73 -17.60 16.24
CA ALA A 170 -3.29 -18.99 16.10
C ALA A 170 -2.22 -19.16 15.01
N LEU A 171 -2.33 -18.38 13.92
CA LEU A 171 -1.31 -18.31 12.87
C LEU A 171 0.00 -17.72 13.42
N CYS A 172 -0.08 -16.59 14.12
CA CYS A 172 1.07 -15.90 14.72
C CYS A 172 1.77 -16.75 15.78
N GLU A 173 1.03 -17.46 16.62
CA GLU A 173 1.59 -18.35 17.62
C GLU A 173 2.41 -19.47 16.97
N THR A 174 1.85 -20.12 15.94
CA THR A 174 2.56 -21.16 15.19
C THR A 174 3.80 -20.62 14.48
N LEU A 175 3.70 -19.48 13.79
CA LEU A 175 4.84 -18.84 13.14
C LEU A 175 5.94 -18.47 14.13
N SER A 176 5.58 -17.90 15.27
CA SER A 176 6.51 -17.52 16.35
C SER A 176 7.26 -18.72 16.92
N ARG A 177 6.57 -19.82 17.20
CA ARG A 177 7.20 -21.08 17.65
C ARG A 177 8.19 -21.66 16.64
N GLN A 178 8.05 -21.31 15.36
CA GLN A 178 8.94 -21.73 14.27
C GLN A 178 10.03 -20.70 13.96
N GLY A 179 10.22 -19.69 14.81
CA GLY A 179 11.29 -18.71 14.70
C GLY A 179 11.01 -17.56 13.75
N VAL A 180 9.74 -17.21 13.52
CA VAL A 180 9.35 -15.99 12.79
C VAL A 180 9.08 -14.87 13.79
N ASP A 181 9.68 -13.70 13.57
CA ASP A 181 9.40 -12.53 14.39
C ASP A 181 8.00 -11.98 14.09
N ILE A 182 7.18 -11.75 15.11
CA ILE A 182 5.84 -11.16 14.96
C ILE A 182 5.92 -9.67 15.29
N VAL A 183 5.57 -8.83 14.32
CA VAL A 183 5.60 -7.36 14.45
C VAL A 183 4.24 -6.77 14.11
N PHE A 184 3.88 -5.71 14.81
CA PHE A 184 2.61 -4.98 14.66
C PHE A 184 2.89 -3.63 13.99
N PRO A 185 2.66 -3.47 12.67
CA PRO A 185 3.03 -2.25 11.94
C PRO A 185 2.40 -0.97 12.49
N GLU A 186 1.21 -1.06 13.09
CA GLU A 186 0.49 0.05 13.72
C GLU A 186 1.22 0.64 14.94
N ALA A 187 2.18 -0.09 15.51
CA ALA A 187 3.03 0.38 16.60
C ALA A 187 4.35 1.01 16.12
N LEU A 188 4.58 1.05 14.80
CA LEU A 188 5.80 1.58 14.20
C LEU A 188 5.53 2.92 13.52
N ARG A 189 6.49 3.84 13.64
CA ARG A 189 6.55 5.03 12.79
C ARG A 189 7.02 4.66 11.39
N PHE A 190 6.75 5.52 10.42
CA PHE A 190 7.12 5.29 9.03
C PHE A 190 8.61 4.95 8.82
N PRO A 191 9.60 5.68 9.40
CA PRO A 191 11.02 5.33 9.26
C PRO A 191 11.35 3.93 9.79
N GLU A 192 10.70 3.51 10.88
CA GLU A 192 10.96 2.22 11.52
C GLU A 192 10.45 1.07 10.65
N LEU A 193 9.27 1.23 10.05
CA LEU A 193 8.72 0.24 9.12
C LEU A 193 9.57 0.17 7.83
N VAL A 194 10.01 1.29 7.27
CA VAL A 194 10.90 1.32 6.11
C VAL A 194 12.21 0.59 6.40
N ARG A 195 12.81 0.86 7.56
CA ARG A 195 14.04 0.20 8.02
C ARG A 195 13.84 -1.30 8.19
N LEU A 196 12.78 -1.71 8.89
CA LEU A 196 12.45 -3.11 9.13
C LEU A 196 12.27 -3.88 7.82
N LEU A 197 11.53 -3.33 6.86
CA LEU A 197 11.35 -3.97 5.56
C LEU A 197 12.67 -4.07 4.77
N SER A 198 13.59 -3.13 4.98
CA SER A 198 14.89 -3.10 4.31
C SER A 198 15.90 -4.08 4.91
N GLU A 199 15.91 -4.27 6.23
CA GLU A 199 16.86 -5.16 6.91
C GLU A 199 16.45 -6.64 6.81
N ARG A 200 15.16 -6.92 6.66
CA ARG A 200 14.61 -8.28 6.64
C ARG A 200 14.73 -8.93 5.26
N ARG A 201 15.32 -10.13 5.24
CA ARG A 201 15.42 -10.93 4.02
C ARG A 201 14.08 -11.46 3.52
N MET A 202 13.13 -11.70 4.41
CA MET A 202 11.80 -12.20 4.09
C MET A 202 10.75 -11.54 4.98
N VAL A 203 9.70 -11.02 4.36
CA VAL A 203 8.56 -10.40 5.04
C VAL A 203 7.28 -11.18 4.72
N LEU A 204 6.54 -11.54 5.75
CA LEU A 204 5.29 -12.28 5.71
C LEU A 204 4.15 -11.40 6.25
N GLY A 205 2.90 -11.75 5.98
CA GLY A 205 1.75 -11.02 6.52
C GLY A 205 0.48 -11.26 5.74
N THR A 206 -0.57 -10.53 6.10
CA THR A 206 -1.78 -10.43 5.27
C THR A 206 -1.63 -9.30 4.26
N ALA A 207 -2.16 -9.47 3.05
CA ALA A 207 -2.19 -8.43 2.04
C ALA A 207 -2.93 -7.19 2.58
N GLY A 208 -2.20 -6.09 2.73
CA GLY A 208 -2.70 -4.87 3.35
C GLY A 208 -1.73 -3.70 3.18
N SER A 209 -2.11 -2.54 3.71
CA SER A 209 -1.41 -1.27 3.48
C SER A 209 0.03 -1.25 4.00
N ALA A 210 0.39 -2.06 5.00
CA ALA A 210 1.77 -2.19 5.46
C ALA A 210 2.74 -2.68 4.35
N PHE A 211 2.27 -3.48 3.39
CA PHE A 211 3.11 -3.89 2.25
C PHE A 211 3.29 -2.79 1.21
N HIS A 212 2.43 -1.77 1.17
CA HIS A 212 2.68 -0.61 0.32
C HIS A 212 3.94 0.15 0.76
N THR A 213 4.35 0.03 2.02
CA THR A 213 5.61 0.62 2.51
C THR A 213 6.84 0.03 1.84
N ALA A 214 6.75 -1.16 1.24
CA ALA A 214 7.87 -1.77 0.53
C ALA A 214 8.38 -0.92 -0.64
N VAL A 215 7.56 -0.02 -1.20
CA VAL A 215 7.98 0.89 -2.28
C VAL A 215 9.00 1.95 -1.83
N PHE A 216 9.13 2.16 -0.52
CA PHE A 216 10.09 3.07 0.13
C PHE A 216 11.31 2.33 0.69
N ALA A 217 11.22 1.01 0.86
CA ALA A 217 12.29 0.21 1.42
C ALA A 217 13.44 0.04 0.42
N ALA A 218 14.50 -0.65 0.84
CA ALA A 218 15.56 -1.08 -0.06
C ALA A 218 14.96 -1.84 -1.28
N PRO A 219 15.61 -1.78 -2.46
CA PRO A 219 15.10 -2.44 -3.66
C PRO A 219 15.05 -3.97 -3.50
N ASN A 220 14.25 -4.63 -4.33
CA ASN A 220 14.19 -6.10 -4.44
C ASN A 220 13.75 -6.84 -3.16
N ARG A 221 12.86 -6.25 -2.35
CA ARG A 221 12.29 -6.90 -1.16
C ARG A 221 11.61 -8.23 -1.53
N ARG A 222 11.55 -9.17 -0.58
CA ARG A 222 10.87 -10.46 -0.74
C ARG A 222 9.67 -10.52 0.19
N ILE A 223 8.47 -10.67 -0.37
CA ILE A 223 7.21 -10.67 0.39
C ILE A 223 6.40 -11.94 0.08
N LEU A 224 5.88 -12.56 1.13
CA LEU A 224 4.87 -13.62 1.05
C LEU A 224 3.61 -13.17 1.79
N ALA A 225 2.51 -12.99 1.06
CA ALA A 225 1.30 -12.38 1.58
C ALA A 225 0.11 -13.34 1.51
N LEU A 226 -0.67 -13.45 2.59
CA LEU A 226 -1.99 -14.07 2.53
C LEU A 226 -3.01 -13.06 1.99
N ASN A 227 -3.67 -13.41 0.90
CA ASN A 227 -4.75 -12.64 0.31
C ASN A 227 -6.10 -13.23 0.70
N TRP A 228 -7.07 -12.36 1.00
CA TRP A 228 -8.40 -12.77 1.47
C TRP A 228 -9.33 -13.21 0.32
N THR A 229 -8.93 -13.00 -0.93
CA THR A 229 -9.66 -13.38 -2.14
C THR A 229 -8.67 -13.85 -3.23
N PRO A 230 -9.10 -14.65 -4.23
CA PRO A 230 -8.19 -15.06 -5.30
C PRO A 230 -7.60 -13.89 -6.13
N PRO A 231 -8.38 -12.87 -6.55
CA PRO A 231 -7.81 -11.72 -7.27
C PRO A 231 -6.91 -10.86 -6.37
N VAL A 232 -5.73 -10.51 -6.87
CA VAL A 232 -4.84 -9.56 -6.20
C VAL A 232 -5.22 -8.14 -6.60
N ASN A 233 -5.35 -7.25 -5.63
CA ASN A 233 -5.54 -5.82 -5.93
C ASN A 233 -4.33 -5.30 -6.72
N ALA A 234 -4.57 -4.69 -7.89
CA ALA A 234 -3.53 -4.29 -8.82
C ALA A 234 -2.50 -3.31 -8.24
N ASN A 235 -2.87 -2.52 -7.21
CA ASN A 235 -1.94 -1.61 -6.53
C ASN A 235 -0.72 -2.32 -5.95
N PHE A 236 -0.89 -3.56 -5.46
CA PHE A 236 0.24 -4.35 -4.97
C PHE A 236 1.27 -4.59 -6.08
N LEU A 237 0.81 -5.13 -7.21
CA LEU A 237 1.68 -5.43 -8.36
C LEU A 237 2.35 -4.18 -8.94
N LEU A 238 1.61 -3.06 -8.99
CA LEU A 238 2.14 -1.77 -9.45
C LEU A 238 3.27 -1.26 -8.55
N LEU A 239 3.08 -1.28 -7.24
CA LEU A 239 4.08 -0.83 -6.26
C LEU A 239 5.27 -1.79 -6.17
N ASP A 240 5.03 -3.09 -6.28
CA ASP A 240 6.09 -4.09 -6.33
C ASP A 240 7.00 -3.88 -7.52
N ALA A 241 6.43 -3.65 -8.71
CA ALA A 241 7.17 -3.36 -9.93
C ALA A 241 8.03 -2.08 -9.84
N LEU A 242 7.58 -1.08 -9.06
CA LEU A 242 8.36 0.14 -8.86
C LEU A 242 9.63 -0.10 -8.03
N ASN A 243 9.58 -0.97 -7.03
CA ASN A 243 10.74 -1.28 -6.18
C ASN A 243 11.53 -2.53 -6.61
N GLY A 244 11.02 -3.29 -7.59
CA GLY A 244 11.53 -4.62 -7.93
C GLY A 244 11.21 -5.67 -6.86
N THR A 245 10.25 -5.38 -5.97
CA THR A 245 9.82 -6.30 -4.93
C THR A 245 9.31 -7.59 -5.58
N ARG A 246 9.85 -8.73 -5.11
CA ARG A 246 9.35 -10.05 -5.45
C ARG A 246 8.31 -10.38 -4.40
N ALA A 247 7.05 -10.06 -4.66
CA ALA A 247 5.94 -10.47 -3.81
C ALA A 247 5.27 -11.74 -4.38
N ARG A 248 4.68 -12.53 -3.48
CA ARG A 248 3.81 -13.66 -3.81
C ARG A 248 2.57 -13.59 -2.93
N TYR A 249 1.39 -13.52 -3.56
CA TYR A 249 0.10 -13.36 -2.90
C TYR A 249 -0.68 -14.67 -2.98
N TYR A 250 -1.02 -15.23 -1.81
CA TYR A 250 -1.64 -16.54 -1.68
C TYR A 250 -3.03 -16.47 -1.11
N PHE A 251 -3.99 -16.99 -1.85
CA PHE A 251 -5.33 -17.24 -1.32
C PHE A 251 -5.40 -18.65 -0.74
N VAL A 252 -5.98 -18.78 0.46
CA VAL A 252 -6.20 -20.08 1.11
C VAL A 252 -7.59 -20.60 0.74
N PRO A 253 -7.71 -21.72 -0.01
CA PRO A 253 -9.00 -22.31 -0.32
C PRO A 253 -9.76 -22.69 0.96
N GLY A 254 -11.06 -22.39 0.99
CA GLY A 254 -11.89 -22.60 2.19
C GLY A 254 -11.91 -21.41 3.15
N SER A 255 -11.22 -20.30 2.82
CA SER A 255 -11.39 -19.05 3.54
C SER A 255 -12.84 -18.55 3.48
N THR A 256 -13.32 -18.00 4.60
CA THR A 256 -14.67 -17.45 4.75
C THR A 256 -14.59 -15.95 5.03
N ILE A 257 -15.61 -15.20 4.61
CA ILE A 257 -15.73 -13.75 4.80
C ILE A 257 -17.04 -13.46 5.56
N GLY A 258 -17.04 -12.45 6.42
CA GLY A 258 -18.26 -11.94 7.04
C GLY A 258 -18.02 -10.62 7.78
N ASP A 259 -18.99 -10.18 8.57
CA ASP A 259 -18.93 -8.89 9.26
C ASP A 259 -17.92 -8.87 10.42
N GLU A 260 -17.18 -7.78 10.58
CA GLU A 260 -16.23 -7.63 11.68
C GLU A 260 -16.32 -6.21 12.25
N PRO A 261 -16.65 -6.05 13.55
CA PRO A 261 -16.73 -4.73 14.17
C PRO A 261 -15.43 -3.93 14.03
N GLY A 262 -15.54 -2.67 13.59
CA GLY A 262 -14.38 -1.79 13.37
C GLY A 262 -13.70 -1.99 12.00
N PHE A 263 -14.11 -2.99 11.22
CA PHE A 263 -13.54 -3.28 9.90
C PHE A 263 -14.60 -3.30 8.82
N HIS A 264 -14.20 -3.13 7.55
CA HIS A 264 -15.16 -3.30 6.44
C HIS A 264 -15.60 -4.77 6.32
N PHE A 265 -14.70 -5.72 6.64
CA PHE A 265 -15.02 -7.14 6.74
C PHE A 265 -13.97 -7.90 7.57
N GLY A 266 -14.37 -9.05 8.09
CA GLY A 266 -13.51 -10.07 8.65
C GLY A 266 -13.42 -11.27 7.73
N TRP A 267 -12.33 -12.02 7.84
CA TRP A 267 -12.16 -13.28 7.16
C TRP A 267 -11.42 -14.29 8.04
N SER A 268 -11.60 -15.56 7.75
CA SER A 268 -10.94 -16.66 8.47
C SER A 268 -10.29 -17.62 7.48
N ILE A 269 -9.22 -18.27 7.92
CA ILE A 269 -8.61 -19.42 7.24
C ILE A 269 -9.06 -20.72 7.94
N PRO A 270 -9.20 -21.86 7.23
CA PRO A 270 -9.73 -23.08 7.82
C PRO A 270 -8.82 -23.71 8.88
N ASP A 271 -7.51 -23.74 8.66
CA ASP A 271 -6.51 -24.35 9.56
C ASP A 271 -5.28 -23.44 9.67
N PRO A 272 -5.24 -22.54 10.67
CA PRO A 272 -4.12 -21.61 10.84
C PRO A 272 -2.76 -22.29 11.03
N GLU A 273 -2.71 -23.45 11.67
CA GLU A 273 -1.46 -24.16 11.95
C GLU A 273 -0.88 -24.74 10.66
N ALA A 274 -1.72 -25.42 9.87
CA ALA A 274 -1.33 -25.94 8.56
C ALA A 274 -0.96 -24.81 7.59
N VAL A 275 -1.68 -23.68 7.62
CA VAL A 275 -1.35 -22.50 6.80
C VAL A 275 0.00 -21.91 7.21
N ALA A 276 0.29 -21.79 8.51
CA ALA A 276 1.61 -21.34 8.97
C ALA A 276 2.73 -22.25 8.46
N ALA A 277 2.55 -23.58 8.57
CA ALA A 277 3.52 -24.55 8.08
C ALA A 277 3.76 -24.41 6.56
N GLU A 278 2.68 -24.31 5.77
CA GLU A 278 2.74 -24.12 4.32
C GLU A 278 3.40 -22.79 3.95
N MET A 279 3.12 -21.70 4.67
CA MET A 279 3.81 -20.42 4.47
C MET A 279 5.33 -20.57 4.65
N LEU A 280 5.78 -21.31 5.66
CA LEU A 280 7.21 -21.54 5.90
C LEU A 280 7.85 -22.43 4.84
N GLU A 281 7.13 -23.44 4.33
CA GLU A 281 7.58 -24.23 3.19
C GLU A 281 7.73 -23.36 1.94
N ARG A 282 6.79 -22.44 1.70
CA ARG A 282 6.87 -21.49 0.60
C ARG A 282 8.02 -20.51 0.76
N VAL A 283 8.32 -20.07 1.99
CA VAL A 283 9.50 -19.26 2.28
C VAL A 283 10.79 -20.00 1.92
N ARG A 284 10.90 -21.29 2.30
CA ARG A 284 12.06 -22.12 1.95
C ARG A 284 12.20 -22.34 0.44
N ALA A 285 11.07 -22.51 -0.25
CA ALA A 285 11.04 -22.74 -1.69
C ALA A 285 10.93 -21.46 -2.53
N PHE A 286 11.12 -20.27 -1.94
CA PHE A 286 10.66 -19.00 -2.51
C PHE A 286 11.12 -18.72 -3.95
N ASP A 287 12.39 -18.99 -4.25
CA ASP A 287 12.97 -18.75 -5.59
C ASP A 287 12.51 -19.79 -6.63
N THR A 288 11.78 -20.83 -6.22
CA THR A 288 11.26 -21.93 -7.06
C THR A 288 9.73 -22.05 -7.00
N LEU A 289 9.05 -21.09 -6.38
CA LEU A 289 7.59 -21.16 -6.14
C LEU A 289 6.79 -21.31 -7.42
N ASP A 290 7.14 -20.59 -8.49
CA ASP A 290 6.38 -20.64 -9.74
C ASP A 290 6.44 -22.05 -10.36
N ALA A 291 7.59 -22.74 -10.25
CA ALA A 291 7.74 -24.12 -10.70
C ALA A 291 6.98 -25.11 -9.80
N ARG A 292 7.01 -24.89 -8.48
CA ARG A 292 6.25 -25.68 -7.49
C ARG A 292 4.75 -25.57 -7.77
N ASP A 293 4.24 -24.35 -7.87
CA ASP A 293 2.81 -24.05 -8.07
C ASP A 293 2.34 -24.62 -9.43
N ALA A 294 3.13 -24.49 -10.49
CA ALA A 294 2.82 -25.11 -11.79
C ALA A 294 2.76 -26.65 -11.72
N ALA A 295 3.66 -27.29 -10.96
CA ALA A 295 3.65 -28.74 -10.77
C ALA A 295 2.43 -29.21 -9.95
N GLU A 296 2.07 -28.47 -8.89
CA GLU A 296 0.88 -28.73 -8.08
C GLU A 296 -0.41 -28.58 -8.90
N ASP A 297 -0.52 -27.53 -9.72
CA ASP A 297 -1.67 -27.31 -10.59
C ASP A 297 -1.76 -28.38 -11.69
N ALA A 298 -0.63 -28.78 -12.28
CA ALA A 298 -0.60 -29.90 -13.23
C ALA A 298 -1.02 -31.22 -12.57
N ALA A 299 -0.60 -31.47 -11.33
CA ALA A 299 -1.01 -32.65 -10.58
C ALA A 299 -2.51 -32.63 -10.24
N ARG A 300 -3.06 -31.48 -9.83
CA ARG A 300 -4.50 -31.29 -9.62
C ARG A 300 -5.31 -31.49 -10.90
N TRP A 301 -4.82 -30.97 -12.02
CA TRP A 301 -5.41 -31.19 -13.34
C TRP A 301 -5.44 -32.67 -13.71
N ARG A 302 -4.31 -33.38 -13.51
CA ARG A 302 -4.22 -34.83 -13.73
C ARG A 302 -5.10 -35.61 -12.76
N ALA A 303 -5.23 -35.21 -11.50
CA ALA A 303 -6.07 -35.90 -10.52
C ALA A 303 -7.58 -35.71 -10.81
N LYS A 304 -7.98 -34.55 -11.37
CA LYS A 304 -9.33 -34.35 -11.93
C LYS A 304 -9.57 -35.24 -13.16
N TRP A 305 -8.51 -35.68 -13.84
CA TRP A 305 -8.52 -36.55 -15.00
C TRP A 305 -8.08 -37.99 -14.61
N ILE A 306 -8.97 -38.80 -14.01
CA ILE A 306 -9.11 -40.29 -14.12
C ILE A 306 -9.75 -40.88 -12.82
N PRO A 307 -10.76 -41.79 -12.84
CA PRO A 307 -11.44 -42.47 -13.96
C PRO A 307 -12.97 -42.28 -14.05
N GLY A 308 -13.44 -41.99 -15.27
CA GLY A 308 -14.85 -41.94 -15.70
C GLY A 308 -15.01 -41.67 -17.21
N TRP A 309 -13.94 -41.26 -17.90
CA TRP A 309 -13.96 -40.88 -19.34
C TRP A 309 -13.88 -42.07 -20.33
N LYS A 310 -13.99 -43.33 -19.88
CA LYS A 310 -14.07 -44.48 -20.80
C LYS A 310 -15.32 -44.54 -21.70
N PRO A 311 -16.47 -43.87 -21.44
CA PRO A 311 -17.60 -43.92 -22.38
C PRO A 311 -17.44 -43.02 -23.61
N VAL A 312 -16.73 -41.89 -23.50
CA VAL A 312 -16.71 -40.87 -24.56
C VAL A 312 -15.68 -41.21 -25.66
N GLN A 313 -14.53 -41.76 -25.28
CA GLN A 313 -13.54 -42.19 -26.28
C GLN A 313 -14.06 -43.40 -27.09
N ARG A 314 -14.80 -44.31 -26.46
CA ARG A 314 -15.57 -45.38 -27.14
C ARG A 314 -16.69 -44.87 -28.06
N TRP A 315 -17.17 -43.64 -27.88
CA TRP A 315 -18.18 -43.02 -28.74
C TRP A 315 -17.54 -42.25 -29.91
N LEU A 316 -16.37 -41.63 -29.70
CA LEU A 316 -15.62 -40.93 -30.75
C LEU A 316 -14.86 -41.90 -31.67
N ASP A 317 -14.34 -43.01 -31.16
CA ASP A 317 -13.71 -44.07 -31.97
C ASP A 317 -14.73 -44.85 -32.81
N ARG A 318 -16.04 -44.62 -32.62
CA ARG A 318 -17.12 -45.12 -33.49
C ARG A 318 -17.47 -44.18 -34.64
N ARG A 319 -16.72 -43.09 -34.81
CA ARG A 319 -16.87 -42.12 -35.91
C ARG A 319 -15.59 -41.90 -36.70
N THR A 320 -14.79 -42.96 -36.86
CA THR A 320 -14.34 -43.31 -38.22
C THR A 320 -15.54 -43.45 -39.13
#